data_AF-W1RP18-F1
#
_entry.id   AF-W1RP18-F1
#
_cell.length_a   1.000
_cell.length_b   1.000
_cell.length_c   1.000
_cell.angle_alpha   90.00
_cell.angle_beta   90.00
_cell.angle_gamma   90.00
#
_symmetry.space_group_name_H-M   'P 1'
#
loop_
_entity.id
_entity.type
_entity.pdbx_description
1 polymer ?
#
loop_
_entity_poly.entity_id
_entity_poly.type
_entity_poly.pdbx_seq_one_letter_code
_entity_poly.pdbx_strand_id
1 'polypeptide(L)'
;MAKLTMPLQLTDQLERQGVLENPQDDISCLCVRLDSNIGIDSSDLDVASGHDEAPADFSFEYLLNADSLRNTDPLPYVLQILTTVPGLSSFSSQIFMILSELYSNALEHGVLKLSSDKKNSSDGFSRYYEEREHSLANLKDGYVKISVKVTSDKNNRSLILYVEDSGSGFDFKSVNYDISNTELLYNRGLALLDQLCYKLEFSKGGSAVKAHYHWQVGLENQVGPSIA
;
A
#
# COMPACT_ATOMS: atom_id res chain seq x y z
N MET A 1 29.71 -1.82 13.40
CA MET A 1 28.57 -2.74 13.54
C MET A 1 27.53 -2.06 14.41
N ALA A 2 26.44 -1.59 13.82
CA ALA A 2 25.36 -0.94 14.57
C ALA A 2 24.62 -2.01 15.38
N LYS A 3 24.71 -1.96 16.71
CA LYS A 3 23.87 -2.76 17.59
C LYS A 3 22.46 -2.15 17.55
N LEU A 4 21.57 -2.73 16.77
CA LEU A 4 20.14 -2.49 16.94
C LEU A 4 19.72 -3.11 18.27
N THR A 5 19.35 -2.27 19.24
CA THR A 5 18.87 -2.71 20.54
C THR A 5 17.45 -3.25 20.38
N MET A 6 17.29 -4.58 20.47
CA MET A 6 15.96 -5.22 20.49
C MET A 6 15.26 -5.01 21.84
N PRO A 7 13.92 -4.95 21.90
CA PRO A 7 13.18 -4.90 23.16
C PRO A 7 13.39 -6.18 23.98
N LEU A 8 13.68 -6.04 25.28
CA LEU A 8 13.96 -7.14 26.22
C LEU A 8 12.89 -8.25 26.24
N GLN A 9 11.62 -7.91 26.03
CA GLN A 9 10.54 -8.90 25.98
C GLN A 9 10.61 -9.82 24.76
N LEU A 10 11.15 -9.32 23.63
CA LEU A 10 11.27 -10.10 22.40
C LEU A 10 12.47 -11.05 22.49
N THR A 11 13.58 -10.60 23.08
CA THR A 11 14.76 -11.45 23.31
C THR A 11 14.43 -12.62 24.22
N ASP A 12 13.71 -12.37 25.33
CA ASP A 12 13.30 -13.44 26.25
C ASP A 12 12.38 -14.47 25.58
N GLN A 13 11.52 -14.05 24.65
CA GLN A 13 10.65 -14.96 23.90
C GLN A 13 11.42 -15.79 22.87
N LEU A 14 12.38 -15.18 22.16
CA LEU A 14 13.20 -15.85 21.16
C LEU A 14 14.18 -16.85 21.81
N GLU A 15 14.74 -16.52 22.98
CA GLU A 15 15.53 -17.47 23.79
C GLU A 15 14.68 -18.66 24.25
N ARG A 16 13.47 -18.42 24.78
CA ARG A 16 12.56 -19.50 25.20
C ARG A 16 12.15 -20.44 24.08
N GLN A 17 12.10 -19.96 22.84
CA GLN A 17 11.78 -20.80 21.68
C GLN A 17 13.02 -21.45 21.04
N GLY A 18 14.21 -21.29 21.63
CA GLY A 18 15.46 -21.90 21.15
C GLY A 18 15.97 -21.33 19.83
N VAL A 19 15.39 -20.23 19.34
CA VAL A 19 15.70 -19.63 18.04
C VAL A 19 17.11 -19.05 18.01
N LEU A 20 17.59 -18.58 19.17
CA LEU A 20 18.92 -17.96 19.31
C LEU A 20 20.03 -18.97 19.69
N GLU A 21 19.69 -20.24 19.91
CA GLU A 21 20.63 -21.28 20.36
C GLU A 21 21.23 -22.09 19.21
N ASN A 22 20.82 -21.85 17.95
CA ASN A 22 21.35 -22.56 16.79
C ASN A 22 22.47 -21.75 16.10
N PRO A 23 23.75 -22.11 16.28
CA PRO A 23 24.89 -21.34 15.76
C PRO A 23 25.09 -21.44 14.23
N GLN A 24 24.23 -22.17 13.51
CA GLN A 24 24.26 -22.24 12.03
C GLN A 24 23.12 -21.48 11.34
N ASP A 25 22.20 -20.87 12.09
CA ASP A 25 21.05 -20.16 11.53
C ASP A 25 21.31 -18.66 11.44
N ASP A 26 21.56 -18.15 10.22
CA ASP A 26 21.61 -16.71 9.92
C ASP A 26 20.18 -16.13 9.88
N ILE A 27 19.50 -16.13 11.03
CA ILE A 27 18.12 -15.60 11.13
C ILE A 27 18.18 -14.08 11.24
N SER A 28 17.73 -13.42 10.17
CA SER A 28 17.49 -11.97 10.16
C SER A 28 16.12 -11.67 10.76
N CYS A 29 16.08 -11.22 12.00
CA CYS A 29 14.85 -10.77 12.66
C CYS A 29 14.60 -9.27 12.41
N LEU A 30 13.48 -8.93 11.77
CA LEU A 30 13.00 -7.56 11.65
C LEU A 30 11.87 -7.32 12.67
N CYS A 31 12.11 -6.42 13.62
CA CYS A 31 11.06 -5.97 14.55
C CYS A 31 10.33 -4.78 13.92
N VAL A 32 9.04 -4.96 13.60
CA VAL A 32 8.15 -3.88 13.18
C VAL A 32 7.27 -3.52 14.36
N ARG A 33 7.39 -2.28 14.85
CA ARG A 33 6.47 -1.74 15.85
C ARG A 33 5.19 -1.30 15.14
N LEU A 34 4.09 -1.97 15.46
CA LEU A 34 2.77 -1.60 14.99
C LEU A 34 2.19 -0.61 16.00
N ASP A 35 2.31 0.68 15.71
CA ASP A 35 1.49 1.67 16.40
C ASP A 35 0.05 1.57 15.90
N SER A 36 -0.94 1.85 16.75
CA SER A 36 -2.36 1.86 16.36
C SER A 36 -2.70 2.88 15.26
N ASN A 37 -1.71 3.73 14.91
CA ASN A 37 -1.75 4.77 13.91
C ASN A 37 -0.99 4.39 12.62
N ILE A 38 -0.86 3.10 12.28
CA ILE A 38 -0.26 2.65 11.01
C ILE A 38 -0.82 3.48 9.85
N GLY A 39 0.05 4.25 9.19
CA GLY A 39 -0.34 5.14 8.09
C GLY A 39 -0.47 6.63 8.44
N ILE A 40 -0.38 7.03 9.70
CA ILE A 40 -0.34 8.44 10.13
C ILE A 40 1.10 8.77 10.49
N ASP A 41 1.84 9.37 9.57
CA ASP A 41 3.17 9.91 9.87
C ASP A 41 3.01 11.27 10.55
N SER A 42 2.57 11.27 11.81
CA SER A 42 2.62 12.45 12.67
C SER A 42 3.97 12.46 13.38
N SER A 43 5.06 12.61 12.61
CA SER A 43 6.27 13.15 13.21
C SER A 43 6.01 14.64 13.44
N ASP A 44 6.03 15.04 14.72
CA ASP A 44 6.00 16.41 15.22
C ASP A 44 7.21 17.21 14.70
N LEU A 45 7.26 17.44 13.40
CA LEU A 45 8.04 18.52 12.82
C LEU A 45 7.11 19.72 12.83
N ASP A 46 7.41 20.68 13.70
CA ASP A 46 6.81 22.02 13.74
C ASP A 46 6.42 22.43 12.32
N VAL A 47 5.12 22.30 12.01
CA VAL A 47 4.57 22.81 10.78
C VAL A 47 4.65 24.31 10.96
N ALA A 48 5.72 24.90 10.43
CA ALA A 48 5.84 26.33 10.30
C ALA A 48 4.58 26.79 9.56
N SER A 49 3.63 27.30 10.35
CA SER A 49 2.35 27.84 9.94
C SER A 49 2.63 29.02 9.04
N GLY A 50 2.76 28.76 7.73
CA GLY A 50 3.15 29.79 6.77
C GLY A 50 3.73 29.34 5.44
N HIS A 51 3.87 28.05 5.13
CA HIS A 51 4.06 27.68 3.74
C HIS A 51 2.72 27.86 3.01
N ASP A 52 2.63 28.93 2.21
CA ASP A 52 1.68 29.06 1.12
C ASP A 52 1.63 27.70 0.40
N GLU A 53 0.59 26.91 0.65
CA GLU A 53 0.36 25.67 -0.10
C GLU A 53 0.04 26.09 -1.53
N ALA A 54 1.07 26.12 -2.37
CA ALA A 54 0.89 26.32 -3.79
C ALA A 54 -0.09 25.24 -4.28
N PRO A 55 -1.19 25.63 -4.94
CA PRO A 55 -2.14 24.66 -5.44
C PRO A 55 -1.44 23.70 -6.41
N ALA A 56 -1.78 22.42 -6.30
CA ALA A 56 -1.27 21.37 -7.17
C ALA A 56 -2.41 20.83 -8.02
N ASP A 57 -2.32 20.97 -9.34
CA ASP A 57 -3.25 20.34 -10.28
C ASP A 57 -2.44 19.71 -11.40
N PHE A 58 -2.25 18.40 -11.31
CA PHE A 58 -1.50 17.66 -12.30
C PHE A 58 -1.97 16.22 -12.40
N SER A 59 -1.61 15.60 -13.52
CA SER A 59 -1.79 14.17 -13.73
C SER A 59 -0.62 13.60 -14.51
N PHE A 60 -0.33 12.33 -14.29
CA PHE A 60 0.64 11.58 -15.09
C PHE A 60 0.21 10.12 -15.24
N GLU A 61 0.76 9.45 -16.24
CA GLU A 61 0.58 8.02 -16.46
C GLU A 61 1.94 7.34 -16.51
N TYR A 62 2.04 6.19 -15.83
CA TYR A 62 3.19 5.32 -15.84
C TYR A 62 2.78 3.93 -16.34
N LEU A 63 3.24 3.59 -17.55
CA LEU A 63 2.97 2.29 -18.18
C LEU A 63 4.20 1.39 -18.05
N LEU A 64 4.03 0.25 -17.39
CA LEU A 64 5.03 -0.80 -17.27
C LEU A 64 4.64 -1.95 -18.19
N ASN A 65 5.43 -2.19 -19.23
CA ASN A 65 5.32 -3.39 -20.05
C ASN A 65 6.07 -4.56 -19.41
N ALA A 66 5.93 -5.78 -19.94
CA ALA A 66 6.57 -6.98 -19.44
C ALA A 66 8.04 -6.79 -18.99
N ASP A 67 8.89 -6.17 -19.81
CA ASP A 67 10.29 -5.93 -19.45
C ASP A 67 10.46 -5.04 -18.22
N SER A 68 9.67 -3.97 -18.09
CA SER A 68 9.68 -3.11 -16.91
C SER A 68 9.12 -3.81 -15.69
N LEU A 69 8.03 -4.58 -15.83
CA LEU A 69 7.43 -5.35 -14.74
C LEU A 69 8.42 -6.35 -14.13
N ARG A 70 9.31 -6.94 -14.94
CA ARG A 70 10.35 -7.87 -14.46
C ARG A 70 11.48 -7.19 -13.68
N ASN A 71 11.75 -5.92 -13.95
CA ASN A 71 13.01 -5.29 -13.55
C ASN A 71 12.84 -4.02 -12.73
N THR A 72 11.61 -3.59 -12.44
CA THR A 72 11.35 -2.30 -11.81
C THR A 72 10.20 -2.40 -10.83
N ASP A 73 10.43 -1.95 -9.61
CA ASP A 73 9.36 -1.62 -8.68
C ASP A 73 8.88 -0.18 -8.98
N PRO A 74 7.63 0.01 -9.45
CA PRO A 74 7.14 1.35 -9.81
C PRO A 74 6.81 2.22 -8.59
N LEU A 75 6.55 1.61 -7.43
CA LEU A 75 5.94 2.29 -6.30
C LEU A 75 6.79 3.44 -5.74
N PRO A 76 8.12 3.29 -5.57
CA PRO A 76 8.96 4.39 -5.08
C PRO A 76 8.92 5.63 -5.97
N TYR A 77 8.84 5.44 -7.30
CA TYR A 77 8.81 6.55 -8.25
C TYR A 77 7.49 7.32 -8.20
N VAL A 78 6.37 6.59 -8.14
CA VAL A 78 5.03 7.19 -8.01
C VAL A 78 4.92 7.93 -6.67
N LEU A 79 5.36 7.30 -5.58
CA LEU A 79 5.34 7.90 -4.25
C LEU A 79 6.21 9.16 -4.19
N GLN A 80 7.41 9.13 -4.78
CA GLN A 80 8.30 10.29 -4.82
C GLN A 80 7.67 11.51 -5.49
N ILE A 81 6.86 11.33 -6.54
CA ILE A 81 6.14 12.44 -7.17
C ILE A 81 5.03 12.93 -6.24
N LEU A 82 4.27 12.03 -5.62
CA LEU A 82 3.18 12.37 -4.71
C LEU A 82 3.65 13.10 -3.45
N THR A 83 4.83 12.76 -2.91
CA THR A 83 5.40 13.44 -1.74
C THR A 83 5.91 14.85 -2.03
N THR A 84 6.00 15.26 -3.30
CA THR A 84 6.27 16.67 -3.65
C THR A 84 5.07 17.57 -3.40
N VAL A 85 3.87 17.01 -3.24
CA VAL A 85 2.63 17.76 -3.00
C VAL A 85 2.56 18.17 -1.53
N PRO A 86 2.53 19.47 -1.20
CA PRO A 86 2.39 19.94 0.17
C PRO A 86 1.15 19.34 0.85
N GLY A 87 1.33 18.92 2.10
CA GLY A 87 0.28 18.30 2.92
C GLY A 87 -0.04 16.84 2.58
N LEU A 88 0.24 16.38 1.35
CA LEU A 88 0.04 14.97 0.97
C LEU A 88 1.17 14.07 1.51
N SER A 89 2.38 14.62 1.68
CA SER A 89 3.55 13.89 2.19
C SER A 89 3.34 13.30 3.60
N SER A 90 2.56 13.96 4.47
CA SER A 90 2.17 13.46 5.80
C SER A 90 1.33 12.17 5.74
N PHE A 91 0.75 11.86 4.58
CA PHE A 91 -0.04 10.66 4.32
C PHE A 91 0.70 9.65 3.43
N SER A 92 2.01 9.82 3.24
CA SER A 92 2.84 8.96 2.38
C SER A 92 2.69 7.47 2.69
N SER A 93 2.59 7.10 3.96
CA SER A 93 2.38 5.70 4.37
C SER A 93 1.02 5.15 3.92
N GLN A 94 -0.08 5.90 4.07
CA GLN A 94 -1.40 5.51 3.56
C GLN A 94 -1.41 5.38 2.05
N ILE A 95 -0.81 6.35 1.36
CA ILE A 95 -0.70 6.35 -0.10
C ILE A 95 0.10 5.15 -0.58
N PHE A 96 1.21 4.83 0.09
CA PHE A 96 2.02 3.67 -0.23
C PHE A 96 1.24 2.36 -0.02
N MET A 97 0.45 2.24 1.07
CA MET A 97 -0.42 1.08 1.27
C MET A 97 -1.44 0.91 0.14
N ILE A 98 -2.15 1.99 -0.23
CA ILE A 98 -3.12 1.99 -1.34
C ILE A 98 -2.45 1.59 -2.65
N LEU A 99 -1.32 2.23 -2.97
CA LEU A 99 -0.56 1.95 -4.19
C LEU A 99 -0.04 0.51 -4.24
N SER A 100 0.50 0.01 -3.13
CA SER A 100 1.03 -1.36 -3.03
C SER A 100 -0.06 -2.39 -3.25
N GLU A 101 -1.23 -2.17 -2.67
CA GLU A 101 -2.35 -3.08 -2.79
C GLU A 101 -2.93 -3.07 -4.21
N LEU A 102 -3.15 -1.88 -4.80
CA LEU A 102 -3.64 -1.78 -6.18
C LEU A 102 -2.65 -2.40 -7.19
N TYR A 103 -1.35 -2.12 -7.04
CA TYR A 103 -0.32 -2.65 -7.92
C TYR A 103 -0.16 -4.17 -7.77
N SER A 104 -0.15 -4.69 -6.53
CA SER A 104 -0.02 -6.12 -6.29
C SER A 104 -1.21 -6.88 -6.88
N ASN A 105 -2.43 -6.36 -6.75
CA ASN A 105 -3.60 -6.95 -7.38
C ASN A 105 -3.50 -6.98 -8.91
N ALA A 106 -3.10 -5.85 -9.51
CA ALA A 106 -2.91 -5.74 -10.96
C ALA A 106 -1.83 -6.71 -11.47
N LEU A 107 -0.67 -6.77 -10.81
CA LEU A 107 0.44 -7.63 -11.22
C LEU A 107 0.14 -9.10 -10.95
N GLU A 108 -0.17 -9.47 -9.71
CA GLU A 108 -0.26 -10.87 -9.28
C GLU A 108 -1.51 -11.55 -9.84
N HIS A 109 -2.66 -10.90 -9.76
CA HIS A 109 -3.93 -11.50 -10.18
C HIS A 109 -4.27 -11.16 -11.63
N GLY A 110 -4.02 -9.92 -12.06
CA GLY A 110 -4.27 -9.50 -13.43
C GLY A 110 -3.29 -10.10 -14.43
N VAL A 111 -2.01 -9.72 -14.31
CA VAL A 111 -0.97 -10.08 -15.28
C VAL A 111 -0.46 -11.51 -15.09
N LEU A 112 -0.06 -11.89 -13.88
CA LEU A 112 0.54 -13.19 -13.59
C LEU A 112 -0.49 -14.31 -13.37
N LYS A 113 -1.77 -13.97 -13.18
CA LYS A 113 -2.88 -14.91 -12.96
C LYS A 113 -2.65 -15.88 -11.80
N LEU A 114 -1.94 -15.42 -10.77
CA LEU A 114 -1.72 -16.18 -9.55
C LEU A 114 -3.03 -16.24 -8.77
N SER A 115 -3.38 -17.42 -8.25
CA SER A 115 -4.51 -17.56 -7.32
C SER A 115 -4.04 -17.29 -5.89
N SER A 116 -4.80 -16.46 -5.18
CA SER A 116 -4.60 -16.15 -3.75
C SER A 116 -4.91 -17.35 -2.83
N ASP A 117 -5.57 -18.39 -3.34
CA ASP A 117 -6.04 -19.56 -2.58
C ASP A 117 -4.89 -20.38 -1.96
N LYS A 118 -3.67 -20.20 -2.45
CA LYS A 118 -2.47 -20.92 -2.00
C LYS A 118 -1.83 -20.35 -0.73
N LYS A 119 -2.31 -19.22 -0.18
CA LYS A 119 -1.72 -18.54 1.01
C LYS A 119 -2.16 -19.12 2.37
N ASN A 120 -2.88 -20.24 2.41
CA ASN A 120 -3.50 -20.77 3.64
C ASN A 120 -2.58 -21.61 4.56
N SER A 121 -1.30 -21.80 4.23
CA SER A 121 -0.31 -22.44 5.13
C SER A 121 1.06 -21.78 5.00
N SER A 122 1.94 -21.93 6.00
CA SER A 122 3.32 -21.41 5.96
C SER A 122 4.11 -21.96 4.76
N ASP A 123 3.90 -23.22 4.40
CA ASP A 123 4.45 -23.87 3.20
C ASP A 123 3.85 -23.29 1.90
N GLY A 124 2.57 -22.92 1.93
CA GLY A 124 1.87 -22.29 0.81
C GLY A 124 2.37 -20.87 0.52
N PHE A 125 2.87 -20.16 1.53
CA PHE A 125 3.41 -18.80 1.38
C PHE A 125 4.74 -18.81 0.63
N SER A 126 5.72 -19.63 1.02
CA SER A 126 6.99 -19.75 0.30
C SER A 126 6.78 -20.17 -1.15
N ARG A 127 5.92 -21.17 -1.37
CA ARG A 127 5.58 -21.65 -2.71
C ARG A 127 4.89 -20.59 -3.57
N TYR A 128 4.04 -19.75 -2.97
CA TYR A 128 3.41 -18.62 -3.65
C TYR A 128 4.45 -17.63 -4.16
N TYR A 129 5.43 -17.27 -3.33
CA TYR A 129 6.50 -16.34 -3.73
C TYR A 129 7.40 -16.92 -4.82
N GLU A 130 7.74 -18.20 -4.74
CA GLU A 130 8.48 -18.87 -5.80
C GLU A 130 7.71 -18.87 -7.13
N GLU A 131 6.40 -19.16 -7.10
CA GLU A 131 5.53 -19.13 -8.28
C GLU A 131 5.40 -17.71 -8.86
N ARG A 132 5.34 -16.70 -8.00
CA ARG A 132 5.34 -15.29 -8.38
C ARG A 132 6.62 -14.91 -9.11
N GLU A 133 7.78 -15.17 -8.51
CA GLU A 133 9.07 -14.85 -9.11
C GLU A 133 9.29 -15.60 -10.42
N HIS A 134 8.90 -16.88 -10.48
CA HIS A 134 8.97 -17.67 -11.70
C HIS A 134 8.06 -17.12 -12.80
N SER A 135 6.82 -16.76 -12.47
CA SER A 135 5.85 -16.21 -13.43
C SER A 135 6.30 -14.84 -13.95
N LEU A 136 6.83 -14.00 -13.05
CA LEU A 136 7.37 -12.70 -13.39
C LEU A 136 8.58 -12.85 -14.30
N ALA A 137 9.58 -13.67 -13.94
CA ALA A 137 10.78 -13.88 -14.75
C ALA A 137 10.49 -14.38 -16.17
N ASN A 138 9.42 -15.16 -16.35
CA ASN A 138 9.01 -15.71 -17.65
C ASN A 138 7.95 -14.86 -18.38
N LEU A 139 7.57 -13.69 -17.84
CA LEU A 139 6.54 -12.85 -18.42
C LEU A 139 6.95 -12.33 -19.80
N LYS A 140 6.22 -12.72 -20.85
CA LYS A 140 6.52 -12.32 -22.24
C LYS A 140 5.72 -11.10 -22.70
N ASP A 141 4.48 -11.00 -22.27
CA ASP A 141 3.57 -9.91 -22.60
C ASP A 141 2.80 -9.49 -21.35
N GLY A 142 2.06 -8.39 -21.48
CA GLY A 142 1.26 -7.81 -20.41
C GLY A 142 1.78 -6.46 -19.95
N TYR A 143 0.91 -5.72 -19.28
CA TYR A 143 1.21 -4.40 -18.76
C TYR A 143 0.47 -4.12 -17.46
N VAL A 144 1.03 -3.21 -16.68
CA VAL A 144 0.32 -2.48 -15.63
C VAL A 144 0.47 -1.00 -15.92
N LYS A 145 -0.64 -0.27 -15.90
CA LYS A 145 -0.69 1.18 -16.09
C LYS A 145 -1.18 1.83 -14.81
N ILE A 146 -0.42 2.78 -14.30
CA ILE A 146 -0.77 3.59 -13.13
C ILE A 146 -1.01 5.02 -13.63
N SER A 147 -2.23 5.52 -13.49
CA SER A 147 -2.58 6.90 -13.79
C SER A 147 -2.88 7.62 -12.48
N VAL A 148 -2.26 8.77 -12.29
CA VAL A 148 -2.38 9.59 -11.08
C VAL A 148 -2.97 10.93 -11.47
N LYS A 149 -3.94 11.41 -10.69
CA LYS A 149 -4.41 12.80 -10.74
C LYS A 149 -4.45 13.39 -9.34
N VAL A 150 -3.79 14.52 -9.17
CA VAL A 150 -3.80 15.31 -7.93
C VAL A 150 -4.51 16.61 -8.21
N THR A 151 -5.43 16.98 -7.31
CA THR A 151 -6.01 18.31 -7.25
C THR A 151 -5.94 18.75 -5.79
N SER A 152 -5.20 19.82 -5.50
CA SER A 152 -5.02 20.41 -4.19
C SER A 152 -5.21 21.92 -4.31
N ASP A 153 -6.31 22.43 -3.75
CA ASP A 153 -6.59 23.84 -3.55
C ASP A 153 -7.10 24.07 -2.11
N LYS A 154 -7.45 25.32 -1.77
CA LYS A 154 -7.89 25.69 -0.41
C LYS A 154 -9.14 24.96 0.07
N ASN A 155 -9.98 24.46 -0.84
CA ASN A 155 -11.28 23.86 -0.55
C ASN A 155 -11.33 22.36 -0.87
N ASN A 156 -10.47 21.88 -1.78
CA ASN A 156 -10.49 20.52 -2.27
C ASN A 156 -9.08 19.95 -2.36
N ARG A 157 -8.86 18.81 -1.69
CA ARG A 157 -7.61 18.05 -1.73
C ARG A 157 -7.94 16.59 -2.04
N SER A 158 -7.66 16.20 -3.27
CA SER A 158 -8.04 14.89 -3.82
C SER A 158 -6.94 14.27 -4.65
N LEU A 159 -6.74 12.98 -4.44
CA LEU A 159 -5.83 12.10 -5.16
C LEU A 159 -6.67 11.00 -5.80
N ILE A 160 -6.58 10.86 -7.11
CA ILE A 160 -7.18 9.76 -7.84
C ILE A 160 -6.05 8.87 -8.35
N LEU A 161 -6.07 7.62 -7.92
CA LEU A 161 -5.18 6.57 -8.40
C LEU A 161 -6.00 5.63 -9.27
N TYR A 162 -5.59 5.45 -10.52
CA TYR A 162 -6.19 4.49 -11.43
C TYR A 162 -5.13 3.46 -11.81
N VAL A 163 -5.40 2.19 -11.54
CA VAL A 163 -4.52 1.08 -11.91
C VAL A 163 -5.26 0.16 -12.86
N GLU A 164 -4.67 -0.09 -14.02
CA GLU A 164 -5.20 -0.96 -15.06
C GLU A 164 -4.17 -2.02 -15.43
N ASP A 165 -4.60 -3.26 -15.56
CA ASP A 165 -3.79 -4.37 -16.04
C ASP A 165 -4.32 -4.98 -17.34
N SER A 166 -3.45 -5.75 -18.01
CA SER A 166 -3.76 -6.48 -19.23
C SER A 166 -4.51 -7.81 -19.02
N GLY A 167 -4.88 -8.14 -17.78
CA GLY A 167 -5.55 -9.37 -17.41
C GLY A 167 -7.01 -9.40 -17.83
N SER A 168 -7.69 -10.50 -17.50
CA SER A 168 -9.11 -10.70 -17.82
C SER A 168 -10.07 -9.98 -16.87
N GLY A 169 -9.55 -9.37 -15.80
CA GLY A 169 -10.36 -8.84 -14.71
C GLY A 169 -11.02 -9.94 -13.87
N PHE A 170 -11.95 -9.53 -13.00
CA PHE A 170 -12.65 -10.37 -12.05
C PHE A 170 -14.08 -9.87 -11.83
N ASP A 171 -14.95 -10.74 -11.30
CA ASP A 171 -16.32 -10.34 -10.96
C ASP A 171 -16.35 -9.51 -9.67
N PHE A 172 -16.20 -8.21 -9.85
CA PHE A 172 -16.22 -7.24 -8.75
C PHE A 172 -17.63 -7.01 -8.18
N LYS A 173 -18.70 -7.46 -8.85
CA LYS A 173 -20.08 -7.26 -8.37
C LYS A 173 -20.45 -8.20 -7.23
N SER A 174 -19.76 -9.34 -7.13
CA SER A 174 -19.93 -10.33 -6.07
C SER A 174 -18.98 -10.14 -4.88
N VAL A 175 -18.13 -9.10 -4.91
CA VAL A 175 -17.15 -8.85 -3.84
C VAL A 175 -17.86 -8.36 -2.59
N ASN A 176 -17.59 -9.02 -1.47
CA ASN A 176 -17.97 -8.57 -0.15
C ASN A 176 -16.75 -7.89 0.51
N TYR A 177 -16.92 -6.63 0.92
CA TYR A 177 -15.89 -5.82 1.59
C TYR A 177 -15.86 -6.01 3.12
N ASP A 178 -16.68 -6.92 3.67
CA ASP A 178 -16.78 -7.14 5.11
C ASP A 178 -15.52 -7.80 5.70
N ILE A 179 -14.75 -6.98 6.43
CA ILE A 179 -13.52 -7.34 7.14
C ILE A 179 -13.75 -8.34 8.27
N SER A 180 -14.97 -8.38 8.83
CA SER A 180 -15.30 -9.28 9.93
C SER A 180 -15.34 -10.75 9.51
N ASN A 181 -15.48 -11.02 8.21
CA ASN A 181 -15.50 -12.38 7.68
C ASN A 181 -14.08 -12.88 7.41
N THR A 182 -13.42 -13.39 8.47
CA THR A 182 -12.01 -13.78 8.48
C THR A 182 -11.69 -15.00 7.61
N GLU A 183 -12.72 -15.70 7.09
CA GLU A 183 -12.57 -16.91 6.27
C GLU A 183 -11.94 -16.63 4.90
N LEU A 184 -11.90 -15.36 4.46
CA LEU A 184 -11.48 -14.97 3.12
C LEU A 184 -10.27 -14.04 3.18
N LEU A 185 -9.10 -14.61 3.50
CA LEU A 185 -7.80 -13.94 3.48
C LEU A 185 -7.54 -13.12 2.21
N TYR A 186 -8.13 -13.53 1.09
CA TYR A 186 -8.03 -12.91 -0.23
C TYR A 186 -8.72 -11.55 -0.36
N ASN A 187 -9.73 -11.24 0.47
CA ASN A 187 -10.46 -9.96 0.39
C ASN A 187 -9.85 -8.85 1.26
N ARG A 188 -8.82 -9.16 2.05
CA ARG A 188 -8.20 -8.19 2.99
C ARG A 188 -7.67 -6.95 2.28
N GLY A 189 -7.11 -7.13 1.08
CA GLY A 189 -6.61 -6.04 0.26
C GLY A 189 -7.69 -5.06 -0.18
N LEU A 190 -8.80 -5.58 -0.73
CA LEU A 190 -9.95 -4.76 -1.12
C LEU A 190 -10.62 -4.09 0.08
N ALA A 191 -10.67 -4.78 1.23
CA ALA A 191 -11.13 -4.23 2.49
C ALA A 191 -10.25 -3.07 2.98
N LEU A 192 -8.92 -3.21 2.92
CA LEU A 192 -7.98 -2.13 3.25
C LEU A 192 -8.22 -0.91 2.36
N LEU A 193 -8.37 -1.15 1.05
CA LEU A 193 -8.66 -0.09 0.09
C LEU A 193 -10.02 0.59 0.39
N ASP A 194 -11.04 -0.17 0.76
CA ASP A 194 -12.37 0.35 1.13
C ASP A 194 -12.32 1.21 2.40
N GLN A 195 -11.45 0.86 3.36
CA GLN A 195 -11.25 1.66 4.58
C GLN A 195 -10.46 2.95 4.33
N LEU A 196 -9.42 2.90 3.50
CA LEU A 196 -8.52 4.05 3.30
C LEU A 196 -9.04 5.02 2.25
N CYS A 197 -9.79 4.55 1.27
CA CYS A 197 -10.28 5.37 0.16
C CYS A 197 -11.67 5.91 0.44
N TYR A 198 -11.94 7.13 0.00
CA TYR A 198 -13.30 7.67 0.00
C TYR A 198 -14.24 6.88 -0.93
N LYS A 199 -13.69 6.40 -2.07
CA LYS A 199 -14.44 5.64 -3.07
C LYS A 199 -13.52 4.73 -3.86
N LEU A 200 -13.99 3.51 -4.13
CA LEU A 200 -13.42 2.61 -5.13
C LEU A 200 -14.38 2.45 -6.31
N GLU A 201 -13.85 2.46 -7.53
CA GLU A 201 -14.61 2.18 -8.75
C GLU A 201 -13.89 1.11 -9.57
N PHE A 202 -14.62 0.07 -9.96
CA PHE A 202 -14.10 -0.99 -10.84
C PHE A 202 -14.65 -0.78 -12.25
N SER A 203 -13.81 -1.03 -13.24
CA SER A 203 -14.16 -0.89 -14.65
C SER A 203 -13.43 -1.94 -15.50
N LYS A 204 -13.69 -1.94 -16.82
CA LYS A 204 -13.08 -2.89 -17.77
C LYS A 204 -13.21 -4.37 -17.36
N GLY A 205 -14.35 -4.74 -16.78
CA GLY A 205 -14.56 -6.12 -16.32
C GLY A 205 -13.73 -6.52 -15.11
N GLY A 206 -13.22 -5.56 -14.34
CA GLY A 206 -12.44 -5.78 -13.12
C GLY A 206 -10.92 -5.65 -13.31
N SER A 207 -10.41 -5.48 -14.53
CA SER A 207 -8.98 -5.24 -14.79
C SER A 207 -8.54 -3.78 -14.60
N ALA A 208 -9.45 -2.93 -14.11
CA ALA A 208 -9.15 -1.53 -13.84
C ALA A 208 -9.85 -1.06 -12.57
N VAL A 209 -9.08 -0.51 -11.64
CA VAL A 209 -9.55 0.00 -10.35
C VAL A 209 -9.19 1.47 -10.23
N LYS A 210 -10.14 2.28 -9.80
CA LYS A 210 -9.94 3.69 -9.47
C LYS A 210 -10.20 3.93 -7.99
N ALA A 211 -9.18 4.35 -7.28
CA ALA A 211 -9.25 4.75 -5.88
C ALA A 211 -9.27 6.28 -5.77
N HIS A 212 -10.25 6.80 -5.03
CA HIS A 212 -10.37 8.20 -4.68
C HIS A 212 -9.95 8.38 -3.23
N TYR A 213 -8.94 9.20 -3.00
CA TYR A 213 -8.41 9.51 -1.69
C TYR A 213 -8.50 11.02 -1.44
N HIS A 214 -8.98 11.39 -0.25
CA HIS A 214 -9.04 12.78 0.20
C HIS A 214 -8.20 12.91 1.48
N TRP A 215 -7.48 14.02 1.63
CA TRP A 215 -6.74 14.30 2.84
C TRP A 215 -7.06 15.69 3.37
N GLN A 216 -6.83 15.88 4.66
CA GLN A 216 -6.99 17.15 5.34
C GLN A 216 -5.66 17.54 5.99
N VAL A 217 -5.26 18.79 5.80
CA VAL A 217 -4.09 19.36 6.45
C VAL A 217 -4.58 20.17 7.64
N GLY A 218 -4.16 19.81 8.85
CA GLY A 218 -4.37 20.57 10.08
C GLY A 218 -5.81 21.01 10.36
N LEU A 219 -6.58 20.19 11.09
CA LEU A 219 -7.57 20.77 12.01
C LEU A 219 -6.80 21.16 13.26
N GLU A 220 -6.57 22.47 13.47
CA GLU A 220 -6.39 22.95 14.84
C GLU A 220 -7.56 22.39 15.66
N ASN A 221 -7.24 21.73 16.77
CA ASN A 221 -8.22 21.43 17.81
C ASN A 221 -9.00 22.72 18.08
N GLN A 222 -10.26 22.79 17.62
CA GLN A 222 -11.12 23.87 18.02
C GLN A 222 -11.26 23.79 19.53
N VAL A 223 -10.70 24.82 20.18
CA VAL A 223 -10.94 25.16 21.57
C VAL A 223 -12.43 25.02 21.83
N GLY A 224 -12.80 24.01 22.62
CA GLY A 224 -14.17 23.83 23.08
C GLY A 224 -14.66 25.11 23.75
N PRO A 225 -15.97 25.41 23.66
CA PRO A 225 -16.50 26.71 24.02
C PRO A 225 -16.18 27.04 25.48
N SER A 226 -15.73 28.28 25.67
CA SER A 226 -15.65 28.94 26.97
C SER A 226 -16.93 28.67 27.76
N ILE A 227 -16.81 27.88 28.82
CA ILE A 227 -17.88 27.77 29.80
C ILE A 227 -17.75 29.01 30.68
N ALA A 228 -18.80 29.81 30.69
CA ALA A 228 -18.97 31.02 31.50
C ALA A 228 -18.92 30.73 33.01
#